data_AF-A0A7Z7VY30-F1
#
_entry.id   AF-A0A7Z7VY30-F1
#
_cell.length_a   1.000
_cell.length_b   1.000
_cell.length_c   1.000
_cell.angle_alpha   90.00
_cell.angle_beta   90.00
_cell.angle_gamma   90.00
#
_symmetry.space_group_name_H-M   'P 1'
#
loop_
_entity.id
_entity.type
_entity.pdbx_description
1 polymer ?
#
loop_
_entity_poly.entity_id
_entity_poly.type
_entity_poly.pdbx_seq_one_letter_code
_entity_poly.pdbx_strand_id
1 'polypeptide(L)' 'MLIVLFMFSFLASNALLILFITISLNNQIDFQFMIDINKIKHLEKYNRLFFIMGIILLIFSMYILLQFLQRL' A
#
# COMPACT_ATOMS: atom_id res chain seq x y z
N MET A 1 15.17 -1.79 16.89
CA MET A 1 15.15 -2.38 15.53
C MET A 1 13.75 -2.82 15.10
N LEU A 2 13.03 -3.64 15.87
CA LEU A 2 11.66 -4.10 15.52
C LEU A 2 10.67 -2.95 15.28
N ILE A 3 10.67 -1.92 16.13
CA ILE A 3 9.83 -0.72 15.95
C ILE A 3 10.09 -0.02 14.62
N VAL A 4 11.36 0.12 14.23
CA VAL A 4 11.74 0.76 12.96
C VAL A 4 11.25 -0.08 11.78
N LEU A 5 11.41 -1.41 11.85
CA LEU A 5 10.91 -2.34 10.85
C LEU A 5 9.37 -2.31 10.73
N PHE A 6 8.68 -2.21 11.86
CA PHE A 6 7.22 -2.01 11.90
C PHE A 6 6.83 -0.71 11.20
N MET A 7 7.44 0.42 11.57
CA MET A 7 7.13 1.71 10.97
C MET A 7 7.34 1.72 9.45
N PHE A 8 8.46 1.18 8.96
CA PHE A 8 8.73 1.10 7.52
C PHE A 8 7.74 0.19 6.78
N SER A 9 7.47 -1.00 7.31
CA SER A 9 6.53 -1.93 6.67
C SER A 9 5.09 -1.40 6.68
N PHE A 10 4.67 -0.76 7.76
CA PHE A 10 3.35 -0.12 7.88
C PHE A 10 3.21 1.08 6.94
N LEU A 11 4.21 1.96 6.87
CA LEU A 11 4.22 3.08 5.92
C LEU A 11 4.18 2.59 4.46
N ALA A 12 4.99 1.61 4.12
CA ALA A 12 5.02 1.04 2.77
C ALA A 12 3.68 0.38 2.39
N SER A 13 3.07 -0.37 3.31
CA SER A 13 1.75 -0.96 3.11
C SER A 13 0.68 0.11 2.82
N ASN A 14 0.62 1.15 3.66
CA ASN A 14 -0.35 2.23 3.47
C ASN A 14 -0.13 2.98 2.16
N ALA A 15 1.12 3.27 1.79
CA ALA A 15 1.42 3.91 0.51
C ALA A 15 0.93 3.09 -0.69
N LEU A 16 1.13 1.77 -0.67
CA LEU A 16 0.65 0.86 -1.72
C LEU A 16 -0.88 0.79 -1.79
N LEU A 17 -1.56 0.77 -0.65
CA LEU A 17 -3.02 0.77 -0.59
C LEU A 17 -3.61 2.10 -1.05
N ILE A 18 -3.00 3.23 -0.69
CA ILE A 18 -3.40 4.55 -1.17
C ILE A 18 -3.21 4.62 -2.68
N LEU A 19 -2.07 4.20 -3.21
CA LEU A 19 -1.84 4.10 -4.66
C LEU A 19 -2.93 3.26 -5.34
N PHE A 20 -3.25 2.09 -4.79
CA PHE A 20 -4.32 1.25 -5.31
C PHE A 20 -5.68 1.97 -5.35
N ILE A 21 -6.03 2.66 -4.27
CA ILE A 21 -7.29 3.42 -4.17
C ILE A 21 -7.29 4.56 -5.21
N THR A 22 -6.22 5.34 -5.31
CA THR A 22 -6.11 6.46 -6.25
C THR A 22 -6.26 6.00 -7.69
N ILE A 23 -5.59 4.90 -8.08
CA ILE A 23 -5.71 4.32 -9.43
C ILE A 23 -7.13 3.79 -9.67
N SER A 24 -7.68 3.05 -8.71
CA SER A 24 -9.01 2.45 -8.84
C SER A 24 -10.11 3.50 -8.95
N LEU A 25 -10.03 4.59 -8.18
CA LEU A 25 -10.97 5.70 -8.23
C LEU A 25 -10.87 6.49 -9.54
N ASN A 26 -9.65 6.74 -10.03
CA ASN A 26 -9.44 7.42 -11.31
C ASN A 26 -9.97 6.61 -12.49
N ASN A 27 -10.09 5.29 -12.36
CA ASN A 27 -10.62 4.41 -13.41
C ASN A 27 -12.15 4.28 -13.40
N GLN A 28 -12.80 4.51 -12.25
CA GLN A 28 -14.24 4.30 -12.08
C GLN A 28 -15.05 5.61 -12.09
N ILE A 29 -14.40 6.74 -11.87
CA ILE A 29 -15.04 8.03 -11.73
C ILE A 29 -14.25 9.03 -12.58
N ASP A 30 -14.93 9.96 -13.27
CA ASP A 30 -14.33 11.15 -13.92
C ASP A 30 -13.59 12.09 -12.92
N PHE A 31 -13.17 11.58 -11.76
CA PHE A 31 -12.19 12.18 -10.88
C PHE A 31 -10.82 12.08 -11.54
N GLN A 32 -10.46 13.11 -12.31
CA GLN A 32 -9.07 13.40 -12.61
C GLN A 32 -8.36 13.75 -11.30
N PHE A 33 -7.79 12.76 -10.62
CA PHE A 33 -6.75 13.04 -9.65
C PHE A 33 -5.61 13.77 -10.37
N MET A 34 -4.90 14.65 -9.66
CA MET A 34 -3.78 15.45 -10.20
C MET A 34 -2.67 14.61 -10.87
N ILE A 35 -2.72 13.29 -10.72
CA ILE A 35 -1.86 12.31 -11.37
C ILE A 35 -2.55 11.86 -12.66
N ASP A 36 -1.99 12.27 -13.79
CA ASP A 36 -2.43 11.90 -15.13
C ASP A 36 -2.10 10.42 -15.41
N ILE A 37 -2.85 9.50 -14.78
CA ILE A 37 -2.63 8.05 -14.81
C ILE A 37 -2.67 7.51 -16.25
N ASN A 38 -3.36 8.20 -17.17
CA ASN A 38 -3.38 7.91 -18.60
C ASN A 38 -1.99 7.97 -19.27
N LYS A 39 -1.04 8.75 -18.72
CA LYS A 39 0.34 8.78 -19.21
C LYS A 39 1.11 7.52 -18.84
N ILE A 40 0.67 6.76 -17.82
CA ILE A 40 1.37 5.57 -17.34
C ILE A 40 0.53 4.33 -17.68
N LYS A 41 0.53 3.97 -18.97
CA LYS A 41 -0.24 2.88 -19.60
C LYS A 41 -0.17 1.49 -18.91
N HIS A 42 0.73 1.29 -17.96
CA HIS A 42 0.89 0.01 -17.26
C HIS A 42 0.47 0.04 -15.80
N LEU A 43 0.21 1.22 -15.23
CA LEU A 43 -0.04 1.37 -13.80
C LEU A 43 -1.34 0.65 -13.37
N GLU A 44 -2.36 0.63 -14.22
CA GLU A 44 -3.58 -0.17 -14.04
C GLU A 44 -3.33 -1.68 -13.97
N LYS A 45 -2.40 -2.20 -14.80
CA LYS A 45 -2.06 -3.62 -14.83
C LYS A 45 -1.44 -4.06 -13.50
N TYR A 46 -0.68 -3.18 -12.87
CA TYR A 46 -0.04 -3.40 -11.58
C TYR A 46 -0.93 -3.05 -10.39
N ASN A 47 -2.12 -2.47 -10.61
CA ASN A 47 -3.02 -2.05 -9.54
C ASN A 47 -3.35 -3.19 -8.55
N ARG A 48 -3.70 -4.38 -9.09
CA ARG A 48 -3.93 -5.57 -8.25
C ARG A 48 -2.69 -6.02 -7.49
N LEU A 49 -1.50 -5.85 -8.08
CA LEU A 49 -0.23 -6.19 -7.43
C LEU A 49 0.07 -5.22 -6.28
N PHE A 50 -0.22 -3.93 -6.42
CA PHE A 50 -0.10 -2.97 -5.32
C PHE A 50 -1.02 -3.32 -4.15
N PHE A 51 -2.25 -3.72 -4.42
CA PHE A 51 -3.17 -4.19 -3.39
C PHE A 51 -2.65 -5.43 -2.66
N ILE A 52 -2.27 -6.48 -3.41
CA ILE A 52 -1.75 -7.73 -2.84
C ILE A 52 -0.50 -7.46 -2.01
N MET A 53 0.47 -6.71 -2.54
CA MET A 53 1.70 -6.39 -1.84
C MET A 53 1.44 -5.53 -0.60
N GLY A 54 0.51 -4.57 -0.70
CA GLY A 54 0.08 -3.74 0.43
C GLY A 54 -0.49 -4.58 1.57
N ILE A 55 -1.35 -5.56 1.28
CA ILE A 55 -1.90 -6.48 2.29
C ILE A 55 -0.82 -7.36 2.91
N ILE A 56 0.07 -7.94 2.10
CA ILE A 56 1.16 -8.80 2.61
C ILE A 56 2.05 -8.01 3.59
N LEU A 57 2.44 -6.79 3.21
CA LEU A 57 3.20 -5.90 4.08
C LEU A 57 2.43 -5.51 5.34
N LEU A 58 1.10 -5.33 5.26
CA LEU A 58 0.27 -5.05 6.43
C LEU A 58 0.28 -6.22 7.41
N ILE A 59 0.06 -7.44 6.93
CA ILE A 59 0.10 -8.65 7.76
C ILE A 59 1.48 -8.81 8.40
N PHE A 60 2.55 -8.60 7.64
CA PHE A 60 3.91 -8.64 8.15
C PHE A 60 4.16 -7.56 9.22
N SER A 61 3.65 -6.35 9.03
CA SER A 61 3.75 -5.28 10.03
C SER A 61 3.03 -5.65 11.33
N MET A 62 1.83 -6.24 11.24
CA MET A 62 1.07 -6.68 12.42
C MET A 62 1.77 -7.83 13.15
N TYR A 63 2.41 -8.74 12.41
CA TYR A 63 3.22 -9.80 13.00
C TYR A 63 4.41 -9.24 13.81
N ILE A 64 5.12 -8.25 13.27
CA ILE A 64 6.22 -7.58 13.99
C ILE A 64 5.70 -6.85 15.24
N LEU A 65 4.56 -6.18 15.13
CA LEU A 65 3.94 -5.49 16.25
C LEU A 65 3.58 -6.48 17.37
N LEU A 66 3.00 -7.63 17.02
CA LEU A 66 2.68 -8.69 17.98
C LEU A 66 3.93 -9.23 18.67
N GLN A 67 4.99 -9.50 17.90
CA GLN A 67 6.28 -9.95 18.43
C GLN A 67 6.93 -8.92 19.36
N PHE A 68 6.76 -7.63 19.09
CA PHE A 68 7.23 -6.57 19.95
C PHE A 68 6.44 -6.51 21.27
N LEU A 69 5.11 -6.57 21.19
CA LEU A 69 4.22 -6.57 22.36
C LEU A 69 4.45 -7.77 23.28
N GLN A 70 4.72 -8.96 22.73
CA GLN A 70 5.00 -10.16 23.53
C GLN A 70 6.33 -10.10 24.29
N ARG A 71 7.23 -9.20 23.91
CA ARG A 71 8.55 -9.03 24.53
C ARG A 71 8.60 -7.90 25.56
N LEU A 72 7.51 -7.16 25.72
CA LEU A 72 7.37 -5.99 26.59
C LEU A 72 6.62 -6.37 27.85
#